data_AF-A0A957DV00-F1
#
_entry.id   AF-A0A957DV00-F1
#
_cell.length_a   1.000
_cell.length_b   1.000
_cell.length_c   1.000
_cell.angle_alpha   90.00
_cell.angle_beta   90.00
_cell.angle_gamma   90.00
#
_symmetry.space_group_name_H-M   'P 1'
#
loop_
_entity.id
_entity.type
_entity.pdbx_description
1 polymer ?
#
loop_
_entity_poly.entity_id
_entity_poly.type
_entity_poly.pdbx_seq_one_letter_code
_entity_poly.pdbx_strand_id
1 'polypeptide(L)'
;MNADAPYTLPFSQIRAADLPLVGGKGANLGEMSHAGFPVPAGFCVTTHAFRDFVASCSQMKQFYAALDNISPDDLLTTRKIGEEIRQTLHDLPIPEAIATAVCQTWHNLDPHAAYAVRSSATAEDLPDASFAGQQDTYLNVRGEADLLDAVRRCWASLFTDRAILYRQQNNFAHEEVALSVVVQQMVLPQISGILFTADPVSQNRHICSIDASYGLGEALVAGLVSADLYRVDTRSNKLIEVKIGEKKLAIRPLPNGGTQQELLNEEQQTAQVLSESQAAALAQLGQQIEAHYQQPQDIEWAIAGEKIYLLQTRPITTLFPLPAPRPQDKALHLYLSLSHAQVMLDPIKRMGIDMWQLMFPTLKLSGPTSRSLSVTSAGGRLYM
;
A
#
# COMPACT_ATOMS: atom_id res chain seq x y z
N MET A 1 -8.15 27.40 -5.04
CA MET A 1 -8.90 26.14 -4.87
C MET A 1 -10.04 26.15 -5.85
N ASN A 2 -10.19 25.12 -6.69
CA ASN A 2 -11.31 25.04 -7.63
C ASN A 2 -12.58 24.78 -6.84
N ALA A 3 -13.53 25.72 -6.88
CA ALA A 3 -14.87 25.56 -6.30
C ALA A 3 -15.71 24.49 -7.02
N ASP A 4 -15.20 23.93 -8.12
CA ASP A 4 -15.87 22.92 -8.97
C ASP A 4 -15.27 21.50 -8.82
N ALA A 5 -14.44 21.24 -7.83
CA ALA A 5 -13.90 19.89 -7.63
C ALA A 5 -15.03 18.92 -7.19
N PRO A 6 -15.11 17.69 -7.72
CA PRO A 6 -16.17 16.77 -7.34
C PRO A 6 -15.91 16.18 -5.94
N TYR A 7 -16.97 15.90 -5.18
CA TYR A 7 -16.87 15.21 -3.88
C TYR A 7 -16.58 13.72 -4.01
N THR A 8 -16.90 13.12 -5.14
CA THR A 8 -16.66 11.71 -5.42
C THR A 8 -16.07 11.54 -6.81
N LEU A 9 -15.21 10.54 -6.98
CA LEU A 9 -14.59 10.22 -8.26
C LEU A 9 -14.51 8.70 -8.47
N PRO A 10 -15.27 8.12 -9.42
CA PRO A 10 -15.20 6.68 -9.74
C PRO A 10 -13.81 6.28 -10.22
N PHE A 11 -13.36 5.04 -9.92
CA PHE A 11 -12.02 4.58 -10.34
C PHE A 11 -11.79 4.71 -11.86
N SER A 12 -12.83 4.49 -12.67
CA SER A 12 -12.80 4.63 -14.13
C SER A 12 -12.63 6.07 -14.63
N GLN A 13 -12.70 7.07 -13.76
CA GLN A 13 -12.53 8.48 -14.08
C GLN A 13 -11.26 9.09 -13.48
N ILE A 14 -10.60 8.39 -12.55
CA ILE A 14 -9.35 8.84 -11.94
C ILE A 14 -8.23 8.88 -12.98
N ARG A 15 -7.42 9.94 -12.96
CA ARG A 15 -6.20 10.11 -13.76
C ARG A 15 -5.02 10.41 -12.85
N ALA A 16 -3.80 10.32 -13.40
CA ALA A 16 -2.57 10.62 -12.66
C ALA A 16 -2.56 12.03 -12.02
N ALA A 17 -3.23 13.01 -12.64
CA ALA A 17 -3.35 14.37 -12.13
C ALA A 17 -4.23 14.48 -10.87
N ASP A 18 -5.08 13.49 -10.60
CA ASP A 18 -6.01 13.50 -9.48
C ASP A 18 -5.38 12.99 -8.17
N LEU A 19 -4.09 12.62 -8.17
CA LEU A 19 -3.36 12.19 -6.97
C LEU A 19 -3.62 13.09 -5.73
N PRO A 20 -3.63 14.44 -5.84
CA PRO A 20 -3.94 15.32 -4.70
C PRO A 20 -5.41 15.25 -4.23
N LEU A 21 -6.31 14.76 -5.09
CA LEU A 21 -7.74 14.61 -4.80
C LEU A 21 -8.09 13.23 -4.23
N VAL A 22 -7.41 12.17 -4.67
CA VAL A 22 -7.76 10.78 -4.32
C VAL A 22 -6.75 10.06 -3.43
N GLY A 23 -5.55 10.65 -3.24
CA GLY A 23 -4.45 10.04 -2.49
C GLY A 23 -3.82 8.85 -3.22
N GLY A 24 -2.78 8.27 -2.61
CA GLY A 24 -1.95 7.24 -3.26
C GLY A 24 -2.71 5.97 -3.63
N LYS A 25 -3.50 5.43 -2.69
CA LYS A 25 -4.28 4.19 -2.95
C LYS A 25 -5.35 4.42 -4.00
N GLY A 26 -6.08 5.54 -3.92
CA GLY A 26 -7.09 5.91 -4.89
C GLY A 26 -6.52 6.07 -6.30
N ALA A 27 -5.35 6.70 -6.42
CA ALA A 27 -4.65 6.85 -7.70
C ALA A 27 -4.21 5.50 -8.28
N ASN A 28 -3.62 4.63 -7.47
CA ASN A 28 -3.22 3.28 -7.91
C ASN A 28 -4.41 2.42 -8.34
N LEU A 29 -5.55 2.49 -7.63
CA LEU A 29 -6.79 1.80 -8.01
C LEU A 29 -7.35 2.33 -9.34
N GLY A 30 -7.31 3.65 -9.53
CA GLY A 30 -7.68 4.29 -10.78
C GLY A 30 -6.81 3.82 -11.95
N GLU A 31 -5.50 3.82 -11.77
CA GLU A 31 -4.53 3.38 -12.77
C GLU A 31 -4.74 1.91 -13.16
N MET A 32 -4.86 1.01 -12.18
CA MET A 32 -5.12 -0.41 -12.42
C MET A 32 -6.43 -0.65 -13.17
N SER A 33 -7.48 0.12 -12.82
CA SER A 33 -8.79 0.02 -13.49
C SER A 33 -8.70 0.45 -14.97
N HIS A 34 -7.91 1.48 -15.29
CA HIS A 34 -7.68 1.92 -16.67
C HIS A 34 -6.85 0.95 -17.49
N ALA A 35 -5.87 0.32 -16.84
CA ALA A 35 -5.04 -0.71 -17.45
C ALA A 35 -5.82 -2.01 -17.74
N GLY A 36 -7.08 -2.12 -17.29
CA GLY A 36 -7.95 -3.27 -17.53
C GLY A 36 -7.68 -4.46 -16.61
N PHE A 37 -6.95 -4.24 -15.50
CA PHE A 37 -6.75 -5.27 -14.49
C PHE A 37 -8.05 -5.56 -13.71
N PRO A 38 -8.21 -6.74 -13.09
CA PRO A 38 -9.44 -7.16 -12.43
C PRO A 38 -9.61 -6.50 -11.06
N VAL A 39 -9.85 -5.18 -11.05
CA VAL A 39 -10.09 -4.39 -9.84
C VAL A 39 -11.59 -4.35 -9.55
N PRO A 40 -12.05 -4.62 -8.32
CA PRO A 40 -13.44 -4.41 -7.93
C PRO A 40 -13.86 -2.95 -8.13
N ALA A 41 -15.10 -2.75 -8.60
CA ALA A 41 -15.64 -1.42 -8.85
C ALA A 41 -15.67 -0.57 -7.56
N GLY A 42 -15.55 0.74 -7.71
CA GLY A 42 -15.52 1.64 -6.57
C GLY A 42 -15.25 3.08 -6.98
N PHE A 43 -15.14 3.92 -5.96
CA PHE A 43 -14.90 5.35 -6.10
C PHE A 43 -14.09 5.89 -4.91
N CYS A 44 -13.55 7.09 -5.07
CA CYS A 44 -12.93 7.83 -3.98
C CYS A 44 -13.84 8.97 -3.55
N VAL A 45 -14.04 9.13 -2.25
CA VAL A 45 -14.51 10.37 -1.63
C VAL A 45 -13.30 11.29 -1.54
N THR A 46 -13.34 12.41 -2.25
CA THR A 46 -12.15 13.22 -2.52
C THR A 46 -11.69 14.02 -1.30
N THR A 47 -10.44 14.49 -1.34
CA THR A 47 -9.91 15.42 -0.32
C THR A 47 -10.68 16.74 -0.27
N HIS A 48 -11.41 17.11 -1.33
CA HIS A 48 -12.30 18.26 -1.30
C HIS A 48 -13.48 18.03 -0.36
N ALA A 49 -14.12 16.85 -0.39
CA ALA A 49 -15.17 16.49 0.54
C ALA A 49 -14.68 16.52 2.00
N PHE A 50 -13.47 16.01 2.26
CA PHE A 50 -12.85 16.10 3.58
C PHE A 50 -12.68 17.56 4.05
N ARG A 51 -12.14 18.44 3.18
CA ARG A 51 -11.93 19.85 3.51
C ARG A 51 -13.24 20.56 3.85
N ASP A 52 -14.29 20.32 3.08
CA ASP A 52 -15.60 20.92 3.32
C ASP A 52 -16.26 20.37 4.59
N PHE A 53 -16.10 19.05 4.86
CA PHE A 53 -16.53 18.43 6.11
C PHE A 53 -15.82 19.06 7.33
N VAL A 54 -14.49 19.17 7.30
CA VAL A 54 -13.72 19.80 8.38
C VAL A 54 -14.05 21.27 8.54
N ALA A 55 -14.24 22.01 7.44
CA ALA A 55 -14.62 23.42 7.46
C ALA A 55 -16.00 23.66 8.06
N SER A 56 -16.89 22.66 8.01
CA SER A 56 -18.20 22.73 8.69
C SER A 56 -18.11 22.62 10.21
N CYS A 57 -16.98 22.17 10.75
CA CYS A 57 -16.73 22.14 12.19
C CYS A 57 -16.10 23.46 12.68
N SER A 58 -16.87 24.25 13.43
CA SER A 58 -16.40 25.54 13.96
C SER A 58 -15.21 25.44 14.92
N GLN A 59 -15.01 24.28 15.56
CA GLN A 59 -13.97 24.05 16.56
C GLN A 59 -12.62 23.65 15.94
N MET A 60 -12.59 23.22 14.67
CA MET A 60 -11.37 22.67 14.06
C MET A 60 -10.19 23.64 14.02
N LYS A 61 -10.45 24.93 13.80
CA LYS A 61 -9.39 25.96 13.84
C LYS A 61 -8.71 26.05 15.21
N GLN A 62 -9.48 25.87 16.29
CA GLN A 62 -8.94 25.87 17.65
C GLN A 62 -8.12 24.61 17.91
N PHE A 63 -8.59 23.46 17.42
CA PHE A 63 -7.86 22.20 17.52
C PHE A 63 -6.54 22.21 16.76
N TYR A 64 -6.49 22.76 15.54
CA TYR A 64 -5.23 22.91 14.80
C TYR A 64 -4.25 23.79 15.55
N ALA A 65 -4.69 24.96 16.02
CA ALA A 65 -3.84 25.84 16.82
C ALA A 65 -3.36 25.18 18.12
N ALA A 66 -4.20 24.35 18.76
CA ALA A 66 -3.78 23.60 19.93
C ALA A 66 -2.69 22.58 19.58
N LEU A 67 -2.86 21.81 18.51
CA LEU A 67 -1.88 20.81 18.06
C LEU A 67 -0.53 21.43 17.65
N ASP A 68 -0.55 22.58 16.97
CA ASP A 68 0.66 23.27 16.51
C ASP A 68 1.49 23.85 17.67
N ASN A 69 0.87 24.11 18.82
CA ASN A 69 1.53 24.65 20.02
C ASN A 69 2.03 23.57 21.00
N ILE A 70 1.75 22.30 20.74
CA ILE A 70 2.17 21.19 21.61
C ILE A 70 3.60 20.79 21.29
N SER A 71 4.42 20.58 22.33
CA SER A 71 5.73 19.96 22.17
C SER A 71 5.56 18.51 21.67
N PRO A 72 6.35 18.03 20.69
CA PRO A 72 6.31 16.65 20.22
C PRO A 72 6.49 15.58 21.32
N ASP A 73 7.12 15.96 22.45
CA ASP A 73 7.35 15.07 23.60
C ASP A 73 6.16 15.01 24.58
N ASP A 74 5.17 15.90 24.47
CA ASP A 74 3.98 15.90 25.31
C ASP A 74 2.89 14.96 24.75
N LEU A 75 3.14 13.67 24.94
CA LEU A 75 2.27 12.60 24.47
C LEU A 75 0.90 12.62 25.15
N LEU A 76 0.81 13.03 26.42
CA LEU A 76 -0.46 13.00 27.16
C LEU A 76 -1.43 14.05 26.65
N THR A 77 -0.94 15.27 26.44
CA THR A 77 -1.76 16.37 25.88
C THR A 77 -2.14 16.07 24.43
N THR A 78 -1.21 15.54 23.63
CA THR A 78 -1.47 15.10 22.25
C THR A 78 -2.60 14.08 22.18
N ARG A 79 -2.56 13.05 23.04
CA ARG A 79 -3.62 12.03 23.11
C ARG A 79 -4.98 12.61 23.47
N LYS A 80 -5.01 13.51 24.46
CA LYS A 80 -6.26 14.14 24.91
C LYS A 80 -6.91 14.95 23.80
N ILE A 81 -6.13 15.81 23.14
CA ILE A 81 -6.64 16.65 22.04
C ILE A 81 -7.01 15.80 20.84
N GLY A 82 -6.21 14.78 20.50
CA GLY A 82 -6.55 13.83 19.44
C GLY A 82 -7.89 13.14 19.70
N GLU A 83 -8.16 12.71 20.92
CA GLU A 83 -9.44 12.11 21.32
C GLU A 83 -10.60 13.11 21.23
N GLU A 84 -10.43 14.34 21.72
CA GLU A 84 -11.44 15.40 21.62
C GLU A 84 -11.79 15.74 20.16
N ILE A 85 -10.78 15.80 19.28
CA ILE A 85 -10.99 16.01 17.84
C ILE A 85 -11.78 14.84 17.25
N ARG A 86 -11.37 13.59 17.52
CA ARG A 86 -12.05 12.40 16.99
C ARG A 86 -13.51 12.36 17.42
N GLN A 87 -13.80 12.58 18.70
CA GLN A 87 -15.18 12.63 19.21
C GLN A 87 -15.99 13.73 18.51
N THR A 88 -15.43 14.94 18.39
CA THR A 88 -16.09 16.05 17.70
C THR A 88 -16.41 15.71 16.24
N LEU A 89 -15.46 15.10 15.52
CA LEU A 89 -15.66 14.70 14.13
C LEU A 89 -16.63 13.52 13.98
N HIS A 90 -16.69 12.61 14.95
CA HIS A 90 -17.68 11.53 14.95
C HIS A 90 -19.11 12.07 15.11
N ASP A 91 -19.31 13.07 15.96
CA ASP A 91 -20.63 13.65 16.22
C ASP A 91 -21.06 14.67 15.15
N LEU A 92 -20.11 15.17 14.35
CA LEU A 92 -20.39 16.13 13.29
C LEU A 92 -21.18 15.47 12.14
N PRO A 93 -22.37 16.01 11.77
CA PRO A 93 -23.10 15.52 10.62
C PRO A 93 -22.35 15.82 9.33
N ILE A 94 -22.34 14.85 8.40
CA ILE A 94 -21.78 15.08 7.07
C ILE A 94 -22.69 16.06 6.31
N PRO A 95 -22.15 17.16 5.73
CA PRO A 95 -22.95 18.09 4.92
C PRO A 95 -23.77 17.37 3.84
N GLU A 96 -25.01 17.82 3.66
CA GLU A 96 -25.99 17.17 2.76
C GLU A 96 -25.48 17.01 1.33
N ALA A 97 -24.74 17.99 0.81
CA ALA A 97 -24.15 17.93 -0.53
C ALA A 97 -23.14 16.78 -0.68
N ILE A 98 -22.31 16.54 0.35
CA ILE A 98 -21.34 15.46 0.37
C ILE A 98 -22.06 14.12 0.53
N ALA A 99 -22.98 14.01 1.49
CA ALA A 99 -23.74 12.78 1.73
C ALA A 99 -24.52 12.36 0.47
N THR A 100 -25.18 13.31 -0.20
CA THR A 100 -25.89 13.09 -1.46
C THR A 100 -24.96 12.57 -2.55
N ALA A 101 -23.79 13.20 -2.74
CA ALA A 101 -22.82 12.78 -3.76
C ALA A 101 -22.27 11.36 -3.50
N VAL A 102 -21.99 11.02 -2.23
CA VAL A 102 -21.55 9.68 -1.82
C VAL A 102 -22.64 8.65 -2.05
N CYS A 103 -23.86 8.89 -1.57
CA CYS A 103 -24.98 7.97 -1.74
C CYS A 103 -25.33 7.78 -3.22
N GLN A 104 -25.38 8.85 -4.02
CA GLN A 104 -25.67 8.73 -5.46
C GLN A 104 -24.64 7.87 -6.19
N THR A 105 -23.35 8.09 -5.93
CA THR A 105 -22.28 7.30 -6.56
C THR A 105 -22.34 5.84 -6.13
N TRP A 106 -22.62 5.58 -4.85
CA TRP A 106 -22.81 4.24 -4.31
C TRP A 106 -24.03 3.51 -4.91
N HIS A 107 -25.17 4.19 -5.06
CA HIS A 107 -26.36 3.64 -5.72
C HIS A 107 -26.13 3.29 -7.19
N ASN A 108 -25.31 4.08 -7.90
CA ASN A 108 -24.94 3.81 -9.29
C ASN A 108 -24.04 2.59 -9.46
N LEU A 109 -23.42 2.08 -8.38
CA LEU A 109 -22.63 0.86 -8.38
C LEU A 109 -23.52 -0.36 -8.09
N ASP A 110 -23.73 -0.67 -6.81
CA ASP A 110 -24.64 -1.73 -6.35
C ASP A 110 -24.97 -1.49 -4.85
N PRO A 111 -26.17 -1.00 -4.52
CA PRO A 111 -26.54 -0.71 -3.14
C PRO A 111 -26.78 -1.97 -2.28
N HIS A 112 -26.87 -3.15 -2.90
CA HIS A 112 -27.07 -4.43 -2.19
C HIS A 112 -25.75 -5.15 -1.87
N ALA A 113 -24.66 -4.72 -2.50
CA ALA A 113 -23.33 -5.23 -2.23
C ALA A 113 -22.76 -4.72 -0.89
N ALA A 114 -21.77 -5.44 -0.39
CA ALA A 114 -20.91 -4.96 0.69
C ALA A 114 -19.74 -4.16 0.13
N TYR A 115 -19.21 -3.23 0.92
CA TYR A 115 -18.09 -2.37 0.54
C TYR A 115 -16.97 -2.40 1.58
N ALA A 116 -15.74 -2.23 1.10
CA ALA A 116 -14.58 -1.91 1.90
C ALA A 116 -14.35 -0.39 1.84
N VAL A 117 -14.26 0.24 3.00
CA VAL A 117 -14.03 1.68 3.15
C VAL A 117 -12.63 1.85 3.72
N ARG A 118 -11.72 2.42 2.93
CA ARG A 118 -10.28 2.49 3.21
C ARG A 118 -9.83 3.94 3.14
N SER A 119 -9.10 4.39 4.15
CA SER A 119 -8.41 5.69 4.07
C SER A 119 -7.31 5.65 2.98
N SER A 120 -7.09 6.80 2.32
CA SER A 120 -6.09 7.02 1.27
C SER A 120 -5.51 8.42 1.44
N ALA A 121 -4.30 8.52 1.97
CA ALA A 121 -3.68 9.83 2.22
C ALA A 121 -2.92 10.33 0.99
N THR A 122 -2.84 11.66 0.85
CA THR A 122 -2.07 12.30 -0.23
C THR A 122 -0.56 12.26 0.01
N ALA A 123 -0.14 12.07 1.26
CA ALA A 123 1.27 12.04 1.66
C ALA A 123 1.83 10.61 1.80
N GLU A 124 1.06 9.58 1.46
CA GLU A 124 1.47 8.16 1.56
C GLU A 124 2.61 7.75 0.63
N ASP A 125 2.80 8.48 -0.48
CA ASP A 125 3.77 8.15 -1.54
C ASP A 125 5.00 9.08 -1.56
N LEU A 126 5.19 9.91 -0.54
CA LEU A 126 6.48 10.58 -0.40
C LEU A 126 7.56 9.52 -0.11
N PRO A 127 8.73 9.55 -0.80
CA PRO A 127 9.74 8.49 -0.71
C PRO A 127 10.21 8.16 0.72
N ASP A 128 10.12 9.14 1.63
CA ASP A 128 10.54 9.05 3.03
C ASP A 128 9.36 8.99 4.02
N ALA A 129 8.10 9.07 3.54
CA ALA A 129 6.91 9.18 4.39
C ALA A 129 5.95 8.00 4.25
N SER A 130 6.33 6.84 4.79
CA SER A 130 5.41 5.70 4.86
C SER A 130 4.40 5.90 6.01
N PHE A 131 3.21 6.40 5.70
CA PHE A 131 2.02 6.26 6.56
C PHE A 131 1.51 4.80 6.64
N ALA A 132 2.27 3.85 6.08
CA ALA A 132 1.95 2.45 5.99
C ALA A 132 1.50 1.86 7.35
N GLY A 133 0.32 1.23 7.35
CA GLY A 133 -0.22 0.52 8.50
C GLY A 133 -0.79 1.39 9.62
N GLN A 134 -1.12 2.67 9.35
CA GLN A 134 -1.71 3.59 10.34
C GLN A 134 -3.15 4.00 10.02
N GLN A 135 -3.79 3.32 9.07
CA GLN A 135 -4.96 3.83 8.39
C GLN A 135 -6.13 2.86 8.51
N ASP A 136 -7.24 3.39 9.03
CA ASP A 136 -8.42 2.59 9.32
C ASP A 136 -9.02 2.06 8.01
N THR A 137 -9.34 0.77 8.05
CA THR A 137 -10.02 0.04 7.00
C THR A 137 -11.24 -0.63 7.63
N TYR A 138 -12.41 -0.34 7.08
CA TYR A 138 -13.67 -0.96 7.51
C TYR A 138 -14.13 -1.90 6.42
N LEU A 139 -14.24 -3.18 6.75
CA LEU A 139 -14.67 -4.22 5.83
C LEU A 139 -16.16 -4.56 6.02
N ASN A 140 -16.78 -5.01 4.94
CA ASN A 140 -18.16 -5.47 4.90
C ASN A 140 -19.17 -4.42 5.39
N VAL A 141 -18.99 -3.18 4.92
CA VAL A 141 -19.92 -2.07 5.17
C VAL A 141 -21.11 -2.20 4.23
N ARG A 142 -22.34 -2.11 4.76
CA ARG A 142 -23.59 -2.33 4.03
C ARG A 142 -24.60 -1.24 4.37
N GLY A 143 -25.25 -0.69 3.35
CA GLY A 143 -26.25 0.37 3.52
C GLY A 143 -25.66 1.77 3.67
N GLU A 144 -26.50 2.77 3.41
CA GLU A 144 -26.09 4.18 3.34
C GLU A 144 -25.57 4.73 4.68
N ALA A 145 -26.28 4.43 5.77
CA ALA A 145 -25.94 4.95 7.09
C ALA A 145 -24.54 4.46 7.53
N ASP A 146 -24.27 3.16 7.38
CA ASP A 146 -22.99 2.57 7.75
C ASP A 146 -21.88 3.01 6.80
N LEU A 147 -22.18 3.26 5.52
CA LEU A 147 -21.22 3.81 4.57
C LEU A 147 -20.78 5.22 4.99
N LEU A 148 -21.72 6.12 5.26
CA LEU A 148 -21.43 7.48 5.69
C LEU A 148 -20.70 7.51 7.03
N ASP A 149 -21.07 6.62 7.96
CA ASP A 149 -20.36 6.46 9.23
C ASP A 149 -18.92 5.98 9.01
N ALA A 150 -18.70 4.95 8.19
CA ALA A 150 -17.37 4.45 7.87
C ALA A 150 -16.48 5.53 7.22
N VAL A 151 -17.02 6.33 6.30
CA VAL A 151 -16.31 7.47 5.69
C VAL A 151 -15.89 8.49 6.76
N ARG A 152 -16.81 8.83 7.68
CA ARG A 152 -16.53 9.74 8.79
C ARG A 152 -15.45 9.22 9.71
N ARG A 153 -15.50 7.92 10.05
CA ARG A 153 -14.48 7.28 10.88
C ARG A 153 -13.11 7.27 10.20
N CYS A 154 -13.04 7.02 8.89
CA CYS A 154 -11.80 7.18 8.13
C CYS A 154 -11.26 8.61 8.23
N TRP A 155 -12.08 9.65 8.12
CA TRP A 155 -11.63 11.03 8.30
C TRP A 155 -11.12 11.31 9.73
N ALA A 156 -11.82 10.79 10.74
CA ALA A 156 -11.39 10.91 12.13
C ALA A 156 -10.05 10.18 12.39
N SER A 157 -9.76 9.09 11.67
CA SER A 157 -8.51 8.33 11.81
C SER A 157 -7.26 9.16 11.50
N LEU A 158 -7.40 10.26 10.76
CA LEU A 158 -6.31 11.21 10.53
C LEU A 158 -5.81 11.83 11.84
N PHE A 159 -6.63 11.89 12.88
CA PHE A 159 -6.32 12.48 14.18
C PHE A 159 -6.04 11.44 15.27
N THR A 160 -5.65 10.22 14.89
CA THR A 160 -5.07 9.26 15.84
C THR A 160 -3.76 9.78 16.42
N ASP A 161 -3.43 9.34 17.63
CA ASP A 161 -2.23 9.80 18.35
C ASP A 161 -0.97 9.56 17.50
N ARG A 162 -0.89 8.39 16.87
CA ARG A 162 0.23 8.02 15.99
C ARG A 162 0.32 8.93 14.77
N ALA A 163 -0.80 9.26 14.13
CA ALA A 163 -0.82 10.12 12.95
C ALA A 163 -0.47 11.57 13.30
N ILE A 164 -0.89 12.08 14.47
CA ILE A 164 -0.54 13.42 14.95
C ILE A 164 0.96 13.52 15.21
N LEU A 165 1.50 12.61 16.02
CA LEU A 165 2.93 12.59 16.38
C LEU A 165 3.82 12.45 15.14
N TYR A 166 3.41 11.60 14.19
CA TYR A 166 4.13 11.44 12.94
C TYR A 166 4.24 12.75 12.16
N ARG A 167 3.15 13.52 12.05
CA ARG A 167 3.17 14.82 11.37
C ARG A 167 4.06 15.83 12.09
N GLN A 168 4.00 15.89 13.41
CA GLN A 168 4.86 16.78 14.20
C GLN A 168 6.34 16.44 14.00
N GLN A 169 6.71 15.16 14.06
CA GLN A 169 8.10 14.71 13.83
C GLN A 169 8.63 15.05 12.44
N ASN A 170 7.75 15.07 11.44
CA ASN A 170 8.09 15.38 10.05
C ASN A 170 7.80 16.85 9.67
N ASN A 171 7.42 17.70 10.64
CA ASN A 171 7.08 19.11 10.44
C ASN A 171 5.98 19.35 9.38
N PHE A 172 4.98 18.47 9.31
CA PHE A 172 3.78 18.69 8.49
C PHE A 172 2.73 19.48 9.26
N ALA A 173 2.26 20.59 8.69
CA ALA A 173 1.16 21.35 9.25
C ALA A 173 -0.13 20.49 9.29
N HIS A 174 -0.82 20.49 10.43
CA HIS A 174 -2.01 19.68 10.62
C HIS A 174 -3.19 20.08 9.72
N GLU A 175 -3.30 21.37 9.39
CA GLU A 175 -4.35 21.94 8.54
C GLU A 175 -4.16 21.59 7.04
N GLU A 176 -2.92 21.37 6.60
CA GLU A 176 -2.62 21.15 5.18
C GLU A 176 -2.87 19.71 4.73
N VAL A 177 -2.90 18.76 5.67
CA VAL A 177 -3.09 17.35 5.38
C VAL A 177 -4.56 17.05 5.15
N ALA A 178 -4.88 16.50 3.98
CA ALA A 178 -6.22 16.05 3.64
C ALA A 178 -6.24 14.54 3.38
N LEU A 179 -7.39 13.92 3.65
CA LEU A 179 -7.59 12.49 3.49
C LEU A 179 -8.69 12.20 2.47
N SER A 180 -8.36 11.37 1.48
CA SER A 180 -9.35 10.74 0.60
C SER A 180 -9.80 9.42 1.22
N VAL A 181 -11.03 9.01 0.90
CA VAL A 181 -11.57 7.71 1.35
C VAL A 181 -11.95 6.89 0.12
N VAL A 182 -11.32 5.74 -0.04
CA VAL A 182 -11.63 4.75 -1.06
C VAL A 182 -12.84 3.93 -0.60
N VAL A 183 -13.89 3.91 -1.41
CA VAL A 183 -15.07 3.06 -1.26
C VAL A 183 -15.05 2.04 -2.38
N GLN A 184 -14.71 0.80 -2.06
CA GLN A 184 -14.54 -0.27 -3.04
C GLN A 184 -15.53 -1.40 -2.77
N GLN A 185 -16.17 -1.92 -3.81
CA GLN A 185 -17.04 -3.07 -3.70
C GLN A 185 -16.26 -4.26 -3.15
N MET A 186 -16.80 -4.88 -2.11
CA MET A 186 -16.12 -5.95 -1.40
C MET A 186 -16.20 -7.25 -2.19
N VAL A 187 -15.04 -7.88 -2.37
CA VAL A 187 -14.94 -9.26 -2.82
C VAL A 187 -15.21 -10.16 -1.61
N LEU A 188 -16.04 -11.18 -1.76
CA LEU A 188 -16.28 -12.23 -0.74
C LEU A 188 -15.42 -13.45 -1.08
N PRO A 189 -14.15 -13.53 -0.63
CA PRO A 189 -13.21 -14.48 -1.17
C PRO A 189 -13.17 -15.77 -0.34
N GLN A 190 -12.86 -16.88 -1.02
CA GLN A 190 -12.44 -18.09 -0.33
C GLN A 190 -11.00 -17.95 0.17
N ILE A 191 -10.16 -17.28 -0.63
CA ILE A 191 -8.72 -17.16 -0.44
C ILE A 191 -8.31 -15.71 -0.70
N SER A 192 -7.42 -15.17 0.12
CA SER A 192 -6.80 -13.87 -0.14
C SER A 192 -5.34 -13.88 0.30
N GLY A 193 -4.60 -12.86 -0.11
CA GLY A 193 -3.18 -12.85 0.14
C GLY A 193 -2.46 -11.61 -0.34
N ILE A 194 -1.14 -11.68 -0.22
CA ILE A 194 -0.20 -10.67 -0.67
C ILE A 194 0.73 -11.33 -1.69
N LEU A 195 1.06 -10.61 -2.75
CA LEU A 195 2.00 -11.03 -3.77
C LEU A 195 3.09 -9.99 -3.92
N PHE A 196 4.33 -10.40 -3.78
CA PHE A 196 5.50 -9.60 -4.14
C PHE A 196 6.06 -10.11 -5.46
N THR A 197 6.23 -9.21 -6.44
CA THR A 197 6.79 -9.59 -7.75
C THR A 197 8.30 -9.85 -7.69
N ALA A 198 8.96 -9.41 -6.61
CA ALA A 198 10.32 -9.77 -6.24
C ALA A 198 10.36 -10.27 -4.79
N ASP A 199 11.20 -11.26 -4.51
CA ASP A 199 11.28 -11.85 -3.17
C ASP A 199 11.85 -10.85 -2.15
N PRO A 200 11.07 -10.44 -1.13
CA PRO A 200 11.53 -9.45 -0.14
C PRO A 200 12.68 -9.97 0.73
N VAL A 201 12.81 -11.29 0.89
CA VAL A 201 13.85 -11.90 1.75
C VAL A 201 15.17 -12.06 1.00
N SER A 202 15.17 -12.79 -0.13
CA SER A 202 16.40 -12.99 -0.91
C SER A 202 16.76 -11.81 -1.81
N GLN A 203 15.87 -10.83 -1.96
CA GLN A 203 16.02 -9.67 -2.86
C GLN A 203 16.04 -10.05 -4.36
N ASN A 204 15.73 -11.31 -4.66
CA ASN A 204 15.75 -11.85 -6.02
C ASN A 204 14.51 -11.41 -6.81
N ARG A 205 14.74 -10.60 -7.84
CA ARG A 205 13.71 -10.07 -8.76
C ARG A 205 13.20 -11.08 -9.78
N HIS A 206 13.74 -12.30 -9.79
CA HIS A 206 13.24 -13.39 -10.62
C HIS A 206 12.34 -14.36 -9.84
N ILE A 207 12.14 -14.15 -8.55
CA ILE A 207 11.27 -14.96 -7.70
C ILE A 207 10.09 -14.11 -7.27
N CYS A 208 8.89 -14.54 -7.67
CA CYS A 208 7.65 -14.01 -7.13
C CYS A 208 7.33 -14.76 -5.82
N SER A 209 7.00 -14.02 -4.78
CA SER A 209 6.62 -14.54 -3.46
C SER A 209 5.14 -14.29 -3.23
N ILE A 210 4.38 -15.32 -2.89
CA ILE A 210 2.93 -15.24 -2.68
C ILE A 210 2.62 -15.78 -1.29
N ASP A 211 2.04 -14.94 -0.45
CA ASP A 211 1.47 -15.34 0.83
C ASP A 211 -0.04 -15.51 0.66
N ALA A 212 -0.59 -16.67 1.04
CA ALA A 212 -2.02 -16.95 0.91
C ALA A 212 -2.63 -17.52 2.20
N SER A 213 -3.84 -17.07 2.52
CA SER A 213 -4.63 -17.58 3.63
C SER A 213 -6.12 -17.64 3.27
N TYR A 214 -6.91 -18.31 4.12
CA TYR A 214 -8.35 -18.42 3.93
C TYR A 214 -9.09 -17.15 4.38
N GLY A 215 -10.17 -16.83 3.66
CA GLY A 215 -11.05 -15.71 4.02
C GLY A 215 -10.47 -14.36 3.61
N LEU A 216 -10.76 -13.33 4.42
CA LEU A 216 -10.39 -11.93 4.15
C LEU A 216 -8.92 -11.63 4.50
N GLY A 217 -8.29 -10.78 3.69
CA GLY A 217 -6.86 -10.47 3.79
C GLY A 217 -6.47 -9.64 5.02
N GLU A 218 -7.46 -9.10 5.73
CA GLU A 218 -7.29 -8.34 6.99
C GLU A 218 -6.44 -9.11 8.01
N ALA A 219 -6.66 -10.42 8.12
CA ALA A 219 -5.96 -11.26 9.09
C ALA A 219 -4.45 -11.31 8.81
N LEU A 220 -4.08 -11.35 7.53
CA LEU A 220 -2.70 -11.44 7.07
C LEU A 220 -1.99 -10.10 7.26
N VAL A 221 -2.65 -9.00 6.88
CA VAL A 221 -2.10 -7.64 7.04
C VAL A 221 -1.94 -7.27 8.51
N ALA A 222 -2.84 -7.71 9.38
CA ALA A 222 -2.76 -7.50 10.82
C ALA A 222 -1.75 -8.45 11.53
N GLY A 223 -1.13 -9.39 10.81
CA GLY A 223 -0.19 -10.36 11.38
C GLY A 223 -0.83 -11.34 12.37
N LEU A 224 -2.15 -11.53 12.31
CA LEU A 224 -2.91 -12.39 13.22
C LEU A 224 -2.84 -13.86 12.83
N VAL A 225 -2.49 -14.17 11.58
CA VAL A 225 -2.47 -15.52 11.03
C VAL A 225 -1.16 -15.80 10.29
N SER A 226 -0.68 -17.04 10.38
CA SER A 226 0.33 -17.54 9.45
C SER A 226 -0.33 -17.84 8.10
N ALA A 227 0.38 -17.53 7.02
CA ALA A 227 -0.04 -17.84 5.65
C ALA A 227 0.84 -18.94 5.05
N ASP A 228 0.33 -19.57 4.00
CA ASP A 228 1.16 -20.39 3.12
C ASP A 228 2.03 -19.49 2.26
N LEU A 229 3.30 -19.85 2.09
CA LEU A 229 4.26 -19.17 1.23
C LEU A 229 4.52 -20.00 -0.02
N TYR A 230 4.30 -19.38 -1.18
CA TYR A 230 4.60 -19.96 -2.49
C TYR A 230 5.68 -19.12 -3.18
N ARG A 231 6.69 -19.78 -3.74
CA ARG A 231 7.72 -19.11 -4.54
C ARG A 231 7.66 -19.58 -5.98
N VAL A 232 7.49 -18.66 -6.92
CA VAL A 232 7.38 -18.96 -8.35
C VAL A 232 8.54 -18.32 -9.10
N ASP A 233 9.26 -19.09 -9.92
CA ASP A 233 10.27 -18.52 -10.83
C ASP A 233 9.54 -17.76 -11.93
N THR A 234 9.73 -16.45 -11.98
CA THR A 234 9.05 -15.58 -12.94
C THR A 234 9.42 -15.87 -14.40
N ARG A 235 10.62 -16.41 -14.67
CA ARG A 235 11.11 -16.66 -16.03
C ARG A 235 10.53 -17.93 -16.62
N SER A 236 10.35 -18.96 -15.78
CA SER A 236 9.79 -20.25 -16.21
C SER A 236 8.31 -20.43 -15.83
N ASN A 237 7.79 -19.55 -14.99
CA ASN A 237 6.48 -19.61 -14.35
C ASN A 237 6.22 -20.94 -13.63
N LYS A 238 7.26 -21.51 -13.02
CA LYS A 238 7.18 -22.77 -12.27
C LYS A 238 7.25 -22.50 -10.78
N LEU A 239 6.42 -23.21 -10.03
CA LEU A 239 6.48 -23.25 -8.58
C LEU A 239 7.79 -23.92 -8.13
N ILE A 240 8.57 -23.20 -7.34
CA ILE A 240 9.88 -23.62 -6.82
C ILE A 240 9.72 -24.21 -5.42
N GLU A 241 8.92 -23.54 -4.59
CA GLU A 241 8.81 -23.85 -3.16
C GLU A 241 7.39 -23.59 -2.69
N VAL A 242 6.92 -24.47 -1.81
CA VAL A 242 5.69 -24.31 -1.03
C VAL A 242 6.04 -24.53 0.44
N LYS A 243 5.70 -23.57 1.29
CA LYS A 243 5.72 -23.74 2.75
C LYS A 243 4.32 -23.54 3.28
N ILE A 244 3.80 -24.55 3.95
CA ILE A 244 2.46 -24.50 4.53
C ILE A 244 2.55 -23.85 5.90
N GLY A 245 1.75 -22.79 6.10
CA GLY A 245 1.59 -22.13 7.38
C GLY A 245 0.48 -22.78 8.22
N GLU A 246 0.60 -22.70 9.55
CA GLU A 246 -0.43 -23.16 10.48
C GLU A 246 -1.56 -22.10 10.57
N LYS A 247 -2.60 -22.26 9.74
CA LYS A 247 -3.68 -21.28 9.57
C LYS A 247 -4.78 -21.49 10.62
N LYS A 248 -4.56 -21.10 11.87
CA LYS A 248 -5.51 -21.35 12.98
C LYS A 248 -6.87 -20.66 12.81
N LEU A 249 -6.87 -19.47 12.21
CA LEU A 249 -8.02 -18.58 12.13
C LEU A 249 -8.19 -18.09 10.70
N ALA A 250 -9.43 -17.77 10.35
CA ALA A 250 -9.79 -17.02 9.15
C ALA A 250 -10.74 -15.89 9.52
N ILE A 251 -10.71 -14.78 8.79
CA ILE A 251 -11.69 -13.70 8.94
C ILE A 251 -12.77 -13.85 7.87
N ARG A 252 -14.04 -13.86 8.29
CA ARG A 252 -15.21 -13.98 7.42
C ARG A 252 -16.13 -12.76 7.52
N PRO A 253 -16.78 -12.36 6.42
CA PRO A 253 -17.81 -11.33 6.46
C PRO A 253 -19.10 -11.87 7.11
N LEU A 254 -19.75 -11.05 7.93
CA LEU A 254 -21.06 -11.33 8.51
C LEU A 254 -22.20 -10.97 7.54
N PRO A 255 -23.37 -11.63 7.59
CA PRO A 255 -24.49 -11.33 6.67
C PRO A 255 -25.00 -9.87 6.76
N ASN A 256 -24.98 -9.29 7.96
CA ASN A 256 -25.54 -7.96 8.25
C ASN A 256 -24.46 -6.87 8.36
N GLY A 257 -23.25 -7.13 7.88
CA GLY A 257 -22.13 -6.19 7.93
C GLY A 257 -21.12 -6.50 9.05
N GLY A 258 -19.89 -6.02 8.87
CA GLY A 258 -18.75 -6.31 9.74
C GLY A 258 -18.11 -7.69 9.50
N THR A 259 -17.11 -8.04 10.31
CA THR A 259 -16.32 -9.27 10.17
C THR A 259 -16.31 -10.07 11.46
N GLN A 260 -16.07 -11.38 11.34
CA GLN A 260 -15.88 -12.26 12.48
C GLN A 260 -14.65 -13.15 12.28
N GLN A 261 -14.00 -13.50 13.38
CA GLN A 261 -12.96 -14.52 13.39
C GLN A 261 -13.60 -15.91 13.49
N GLU A 262 -13.16 -16.82 12.63
CA GLU A 262 -13.58 -18.20 12.57
C GLU A 262 -12.35 -19.08 12.83
N LEU A 263 -12.44 -20.00 13.79
CA LEU A 263 -11.43 -21.03 14.00
C LEU A 263 -11.54 -22.07 12.89
N LEU A 264 -10.43 -22.30 12.18
CA LEU A 264 -10.39 -23.31 11.13
C LEU A 264 -10.27 -24.70 11.73
N ASN A 265 -10.84 -25.70 11.06
CA ASN A 265 -10.70 -27.09 11.49
C ASN A 265 -9.26 -27.61 11.27
N GLU A 266 -8.88 -28.69 11.95
CA GLU A 266 -7.49 -29.21 11.92
C GLU A 266 -6.99 -29.53 10.51
N GLU A 267 -7.89 -29.98 9.63
CA GLU A 267 -7.58 -30.26 8.23
C GLU A 267 -7.23 -28.98 7.47
N GLN A 268 -8.04 -27.92 7.59
CA GLN A 268 -7.80 -26.63 6.95
C GLN A 268 -6.55 -25.92 7.49
N GLN A 269 -6.22 -26.10 8.76
CA GLN A 269 -5.04 -25.47 9.37
C GLN A 269 -3.74 -25.91 8.68
N THR A 270 -3.68 -27.16 8.21
CA THR A 270 -2.49 -27.77 7.58
C THR A 270 -2.67 -28.05 6.08
N ALA A 271 -3.85 -27.79 5.52
CA ALA A 271 -4.08 -27.90 4.08
C ALA A 271 -3.40 -26.77 3.30
N GLN A 272 -2.96 -27.10 2.09
CA GLN A 272 -2.47 -26.14 1.11
C GLN A 272 -3.63 -25.30 0.56
N VAL A 273 -3.48 -23.97 0.62
CA VAL A 273 -4.54 -23.02 0.23
C VAL A 273 -4.65 -22.86 -1.29
N LEU A 274 -3.51 -22.68 -1.98
CA LEU A 274 -3.47 -22.47 -3.43
C LEU A 274 -3.04 -23.74 -4.15
N SER A 275 -3.72 -24.07 -5.24
CA SER A 275 -3.19 -25.01 -6.23
C SER A 275 -2.00 -24.41 -6.99
N GLU A 276 -1.17 -25.28 -7.58
CA GLU A 276 -0.02 -24.83 -8.38
C GLU A 276 -0.44 -23.94 -9.56
N SER A 277 -1.58 -24.25 -10.19
CA SER A 277 -2.12 -23.46 -11.31
C SER A 277 -2.57 -22.07 -10.86
N GLN A 278 -3.18 -21.95 -9.67
CA GLN A 278 -3.56 -20.65 -9.10
C GLN A 278 -2.32 -19.82 -8.74
N ALA A 279 -1.29 -20.43 -8.13
CA ALA A 279 -0.05 -19.75 -7.83
C ALA A 279 0.67 -19.25 -9.11
N ALA A 280 0.68 -20.07 -10.16
CA ALA A 280 1.23 -19.70 -11.46
C ALA A 280 0.43 -18.59 -12.16
N ALA A 281 -0.91 -18.60 -12.05
CA ALA A 281 -1.76 -17.55 -12.60
C ALA A 281 -1.58 -16.21 -11.87
N LEU A 282 -1.47 -16.25 -10.54
CA LEU A 282 -1.15 -15.08 -9.71
C LEU A 282 0.22 -14.50 -10.06
N ALA A 283 1.25 -15.35 -10.21
CA ALA A 283 2.58 -14.92 -10.60
C ALA A 283 2.60 -14.26 -12.00
N GLN A 284 1.86 -14.80 -12.96
CA GLN A 284 1.70 -14.16 -14.28
C GLN A 284 1.02 -12.80 -14.20
N LEU A 285 -0.06 -12.69 -13.41
CA LEU A 285 -0.74 -11.42 -13.20
C LEU A 285 0.20 -10.39 -12.53
N GLY A 286 0.96 -10.82 -11.52
CA GLY A 286 1.97 -9.99 -10.87
C GLY A 286 3.03 -9.46 -11.85
N GLN A 287 3.51 -10.28 -12.78
CA GLN A 287 4.44 -9.85 -13.82
C GLN A 287 3.84 -8.82 -14.79
N GLN A 288 2.57 -8.97 -15.15
CA GLN A 288 1.88 -7.99 -16.00
C GLN A 288 1.77 -6.64 -15.30
N ILE A 289 1.48 -6.64 -14.00
CA ILE A 289 1.41 -5.43 -13.18
C ILE A 289 2.80 -4.81 -13.01
N GLU A 290 3.84 -5.58 -12.69
CA GLU A 290 5.22 -5.07 -12.63
C GLU A 290 5.68 -4.49 -13.97
N ALA A 291 5.33 -5.11 -15.09
CA ALA A 291 5.65 -4.59 -16.42
C ALA A 291 4.94 -3.26 -16.69
N HIS A 292 3.69 -3.09 -16.24
CA HIS A 292 2.93 -1.85 -16.33
C HIS A 292 3.58 -0.71 -15.53
N TYR A 293 3.93 -0.97 -14.26
CA TYR A 293 4.54 0.02 -13.37
C TYR A 293 6.06 0.18 -13.54
N GLN A 294 6.70 -0.68 -14.33
CA GLN A 294 8.14 -0.72 -14.60
C GLN A 294 9.04 -0.87 -13.35
N GLN A 295 8.47 -1.35 -12.25
CA GLN A 295 9.17 -1.55 -10.98
C GLN A 295 8.47 -2.64 -10.15
N PRO A 296 9.20 -3.35 -9.27
CA PRO A 296 8.62 -4.41 -8.45
C PRO A 296 7.45 -3.92 -7.60
N GLN A 297 6.40 -4.74 -7.53
CA GLN A 297 5.14 -4.41 -6.84
C GLN A 297 4.85 -5.37 -5.69
N ASP A 298 4.25 -4.81 -4.65
CA ASP A 298 3.54 -5.50 -3.57
C ASP A 298 2.03 -5.34 -3.84
N ILE A 299 1.34 -6.47 -3.96
CA ILE A 299 -0.03 -6.55 -4.48
C ILE A 299 -0.91 -7.31 -3.49
N GLU A 300 -1.99 -6.67 -3.04
CA GLU A 300 -3.06 -7.35 -2.32
C GLU A 300 -4.05 -7.96 -3.32
N TRP A 301 -4.37 -9.23 -3.13
CA TRP A 301 -5.25 -9.96 -4.04
C TRP A 301 -6.25 -10.84 -3.30
N ALA A 302 -7.33 -11.19 -3.99
CA ALA A 302 -8.37 -12.08 -3.50
C ALA A 302 -8.86 -13.01 -4.61
N ILE A 303 -9.21 -14.24 -4.27
CA ILE A 303 -9.86 -15.20 -5.16
C ILE A 303 -11.28 -15.43 -4.67
N ALA A 304 -12.24 -15.13 -5.55
CA ALA A 304 -13.65 -15.43 -5.35
C ALA A 304 -14.17 -16.31 -6.49
N GLY A 305 -14.47 -17.57 -6.18
CA GLY A 305 -14.73 -18.60 -7.16
C GLY A 305 -13.47 -18.89 -7.97
N GLU A 306 -13.55 -18.76 -9.29
CA GLU A 306 -12.41 -18.94 -10.21
C GLU A 306 -11.73 -17.61 -10.59
N LYS A 307 -12.24 -16.48 -10.10
CA LYS A 307 -11.76 -15.15 -10.48
C LYS A 307 -10.76 -14.60 -9.46
N ILE A 308 -9.65 -14.08 -9.97
CA ILE A 308 -8.67 -13.30 -9.20
C ILE A 308 -9.08 -11.82 -9.28
N TYR A 309 -9.07 -11.16 -8.13
CA TYR A 309 -9.30 -9.72 -7.99
C TYR A 309 -8.07 -9.05 -7.38
N LEU A 310 -7.73 -7.86 -7.88
CA LEU A 310 -6.71 -7.00 -7.31
C LEU A 310 -7.35 -5.99 -6.37
N LEU A 311 -6.91 -5.98 -5.11
CA LEU A 311 -7.44 -5.08 -4.09
C LEU A 311 -6.57 -3.84 -3.93
N GLN A 312 -5.25 -3.98 -4.08
CA GLN A 312 -4.30 -2.87 -3.95
C GLN A 312 -2.97 -3.23 -4.63
N THR A 313 -2.22 -2.22 -5.06
CA THR A 313 -0.82 -2.36 -5.47
C THR A 313 0.01 -1.19 -4.95
N ARG A 314 1.29 -1.43 -4.65
CA ARG A 314 2.28 -0.42 -4.24
C ARG A 314 3.69 -0.85 -4.64
N PRO A 315 4.62 0.09 -4.90
CA PRO A 315 6.00 -0.26 -5.18
C PRO A 315 6.71 -0.87 -3.97
N ILE A 316 7.57 -1.86 -4.21
CA ILE A 316 8.45 -2.40 -3.15
C ILE A 316 9.63 -1.45 -2.95
N THR A 317 9.65 -0.74 -1.83
CA THR A 317 10.69 0.26 -1.50
C THR A 317 11.87 -0.31 -0.70
N THR A 318 11.74 -1.53 -0.18
CA THR A 318 12.77 -2.18 0.65
C THR A 318 13.85 -2.89 -0.14
N LEU A 319 13.71 -2.97 -1.47
CA LEU A 319 14.67 -3.70 -2.28
C LEU A 319 15.98 -2.92 -2.43
N PHE A 320 17.12 -3.61 -2.28
CA PHE A 320 18.41 -3.01 -2.62
C PHE A 320 18.43 -2.69 -4.13
N PRO A 321 18.78 -1.45 -4.53
CA PRO A 321 18.73 -1.04 -5.92
C PRO A 321 19.76 -1.79 -6.77
N LEU A 322 19.48 -1.92 -8.06
CA LEU A 322 20.43 -2.50 -9.01
C LEU A 322 21.46 -1.45 -9.44
N PRO A 323 22.69 -1.85 -9.79
CA PRO A 323 23.69 -0.95 -10.35
C PRO A 323 23.18 -0.19 -11.59
N ALA A 324 23.57 1.08 -11.67
CA ALA A 324 23.28 1.96 -12.80
C ALA A 324 24.58 2.41 -13.50
N PRO A 325 24.65 2.37 -14.84
CA PRO A 325 23.63 1.88 -15.78
C PRO A 325 23.46 0.35 -15.72
N ARG A 326 22.26 -0.14 -16.00
CA ARG A 326 22.03 -1.59 -16.14
C ARG A 326 22.84 -2.12 -17.33
N PRO A 327 23.43 -3.33 -17.24
CA PRO A 327 24.06 -3.97 -18.38
C PRO A 327 23.10 -4.06 -19.56
N GLN A 328 23.61 -3.84 -20.77
CA GLN A 328 22.81 -3.94 -22.00
C GLN A 328 22.69 -5.36 -22.52
N ASP A 329 23.51 -6.29 -22.00
CA ASP A 329 23.46 -7.70 -22.33
C ASP A 329 22.50 -8.47 -21.41
N LYS A 330 22.18 -9.71 -21.80
CA LYS A 330 21.33 -10.63 -21.02
C LYS A 330 22.12 -11.61 -20.16
N ALA A 331 23.43 -11.39 -19.99
CA ALA A 331 24.28 -12.30 -19.24
C ALA A 331 24.04 -12.16 -17.73
N LEU A 332 24.52 -13.15 -16.96
CA LEU A 332 24.58 -13.03 -15.51
C LEU A 332 25.78 -12.17 -15.14
N HIS A 333 25.54 -11.06 -14.42
CA HIS A 333 26.60 -10.19 -13.90
C HIS A 333 26.78 -10.43 -12.41
N LEU A 334 28.03 -10.54 -11.98
CA LEU A 334 28.42 -10.62 -10.57
C LEU A 334 29.10 -9.30 -10.19
N TYR A 335 28.59 -8.62 -9.17
CA TYR A 335 29.14 -7.37 -8.67
C TYR A 335 29.79 -7.59 -7.31
N LEU A 336 31.05 -7.16 -7.17
CA LEU A 336 31.77 -7.22 -5.90
C LEU A 336 31.70 -5.87 -5.19
N SER A 337 31.31 -5.86 -3.91
CA SER A 337 31.18 -4.62 -3.14
C SER A 337 32.56 -4.08 -2.72
N LEU A 338 32.95 -2.93 -3.28
CA LEU A 338 34.16 -2.21 -2.88
C LEU A 338 34.04 -1.63 -1.46
N SER A 339 32.83 -1.19 -1.09
CA SER A 339 32.49 -0.76 0.27
C SER A 339 32.86 -1.79 1.33
N HIS A 340 32.62 -3.09 1.07
CA HIS A 340 33.03 -4.15 2.00
C HIS A 340 34.54 -4.36 2.02
N ALA A 341 35.21 -4.31 0.85
CA ALA A 341 36.66 -4.43 0.77
C ALA A 341 37.39 -3.29 1.50
N GLN A 342 36.79 -2.10 1.54
CA GLN A 342 37.32 -0.91 2.22
C GLN A 342 36.84 -0.78 3.67
N VAL A 343 35.96 -1.67 4.15
CA VAL A 343 35.32 -1.59 5.48
C VAL A 343 34.56 -0.26 5.65
N MET A 344 33.99 0.27 4.57
CA MET A 344 33.20 1.49 4.52
C MET A 344 31.78 1.16 4.07
N LEU A 345 30.94 0.77 5.02
CA LEU A 345 29.58 0.26 4.75
C LEU A 345 28.51 1.35 4.64
N ASP A 346 28.84 2.56 5.10
CA ASP A 346 27.95 3.72 5.04
C ASP A 346 27.74 4.17 3.59
N PRO A 347 26.52 4.60 3.24
CA PRO A 347 26.25 5.18 1.93
C PRO A 347 27.12 6.42 1.67
N ILE A 348 27.79 6.42 0.52
CA ILE A 348 28.55 7.54 0.00
C ILE A 348 27.57 8.52 -0.66
N LYS A 349 27.67 9.81 -0.30
CA LYS A 349 26.91 10.87 -0.97
C LYS A 349 27.29 10.94 -2.45
N ARG A 350 26.35 11.39 -3.28
CA ARG A 350 26.47 11.43 -4.76
C ARG A 350 27.79 12.03 -5.25
N MET A 351 28.19 13.20 -4.72
CA MET A 351 29.46 13.84 -5.07
C MET A 351 30.69 12.95 -4.77
N GLY A 352 30.65 12.17 -3.69
CA GLY A 352 31.72 11.23 -3.36
C GLY A 352 31.78 10.06 -4.35
N ILE A 353 30.62 9.54 -4.78
CA ILE A 353 30.54 8.49 -5.80
C ILE A 353 31.10 8.99 -7.13
N ASP A 354 30.70 10.19 -7.56
CA ASP A 354 31.17 10.80 -8.80
C ASP A 354 32.70 10.99 -8.79
N MET A 355 33.26 11.42 -7.66
CA MET A 355 34.71 11.56 -7.47
C MET A 355 35.44 10.21 -7.59
N TRP A 356 34.90 9.15 -6.97
CA TRP A 356 35.45 7.80 -7.06
C TRP A 356 35.44 7.27 -8.49
N GLN A 357 34.33 7.44 -9.20
CA GLN A 357 34.20 7.00 -10.60
C GLN A 357 35.14 7.77 -11.53
N LEU A 358 35.41 9.05 -11.24
CA LEU A 358 36.35 9.87 -12.00
C LEU A 358 37.82 9.50 -11.74
N MET A 359 38.18 9.22 -10.48
CA MET A 359 39.55 8.85 -10.10
C MET A 359 39.89 7.42 -10.50
N PHE A 360 38.92 6.50 -10.44
CA PHE A 360 39.12 5.06 -10.65
C PHE A 360 38.07 4.49 -11.62
N PRO A 361 38.06 4.91 -12.91
CA PRO A 361 37.06 4.47 -13.88
C PRO A 361 37.14 2.97 -14.17
N THR A 362 38.35 2.39 -14.07
CA THR A 362 38.59 0.96 -14.19
C THR A 362 39.59 0.50 -13.15
N LEU A 363 39.26 -0.56 -12.42
CA LEU A 363 40.20 -1.25 -11.54
C LEU A 363 40.78 -2.46 -12.29
N LYS A 364 42.10 -2.57 -12.32
CA LYS A 364 42.79 -3.76 -12.85
C LYS A 364 42.98 -4.74 -11.70
N LEU A 365 42.29 -5.88 -11.76
CA LEU A 365 42.67 -7.03 -10.93
C LEU A 365 43.91 -7.68 -11.53
N SER A 366 44.94 -7.86 -10.73
CA SER A 366 46.15 -8.61 -11.09
C SER A 366 45.82 -10.10 -11.16
N GLY A 367 45.84 -10.69 -12.36
CA GLY A 367 45.56 -12.11 -12.60
C GLY A 367 45.88 -12.53 -14.04
N PRO A 368 45.84 -13.84 -14.36
CA PRO A 368 46.27 -14.39 -15.66
C PRO A 368 45.41 -13.94 -16.85
N THR A 369 44.24 -13.35 -16.60
CA THR A 369 43.46 -12.61 -17.60
C THR A 369 43.26 -11.19 -17.10
N SER A 370 43.96 -10.21 -17.68
CA SER A 370 43.82 -8.81 -17.31
C SER A 370 42.48 -8.26 -17.83
N ARG A 371 41.44 -8.35 -17.01
CA ARG A 371 40.15 -7.71 -17.28
C ARG A 371 40.09 -6.37 -16.54
N SER A 372 39.80 -5.30 -17.27
CA SER A 372 39.40 -4.02 -16.67
C SER A 372 37.97 -4.17 -16.15
N LEU A 373 37.80 -4.02 -14.84
CA LEU A 373 36.47 -4.01 -14.23
C LEU A 373 36.02 -2.57 -14.05
N SER A 374 34.83 -2.27 -14.56
CA SER A 374 34.22 -0.95 -14.48
C SER A 374 33.64 -0.73 -13.09
N VAL A 375 33.93 0.41 -12.49
CA VAL A 375 33.31 0.78 -11.20
C VAL A 375 31.90 1.29 -11.45
N THR A 376 30.93 0.70 -10.75
CA THR A 376 29.51 1.10 -10.79
C THR A 376 29.02 1.44 -9.39
N SER A 377 27.81 1.98 -9.28
CA SER A 377 27.20 2.31 -7.99
C SER A 377 25.75 1.85 -7.90
N ALA A 378 25.35 1.48 -6.68
CA ALA A 378 23.99 1.12 -6.32
C ALA A 378 23.76 1.48 -4.84
N GLY A 379 22.65 2.15 -4.53
CA GLY A 379 22.25 2.39 -3.13
C GLY A 379 23.28 3.16 -2.32
N GLY A 380 23.97 4.12 -2.95
CA GLY A 380 25.04 4.88 -2.30
C GLY A 380 26.35 4.11 -2.12
N ARG A 381 26.49 2.91 -2.70
CA ARG A 381 27.68 2.05 -2.54
C ARG A 381 28.37 1.79 -3.87
N LEU A 382 29.67 1.50 -3.82
CA LEU A 382 30.50 1.23 -4.99
C LEU A 382 30.69 -0.27 -5.20
N TYR A 383 30.66 -0.68 -6.47
CA TYR A 383 30.80 -2.05 -6.92
C TYR A 383 31.74 -2.13 -8.13
N MET A 384 32.26 -3.32 -8.39
CA MET A 384 33.09 -3.65 -9.56
C MET A 384 32.63 -4.93 -10.25
#